data_AF-A0AAE7E0E0-F1
#
_entry.id   AF-A0AAE7E0E0-F1
#
_cell.length_a   1.000
_cell.length_b   1.000
_cell.length_c   1.000
_cell.angle_alpha   90.00
_cell.angle_beta   90.00
_cell.angle_gamma   90.00
#
_symmetry.space_group_name_H-M   'P 1'
#
loop_
_entity.id
_entity.type
_entity.pdbx_description
1 polymer ?
#
loop_
_entity_poly.entity_id
_entity_poly.type
_entity_poly.pdbx_seq_one_letter_code
_entity_poly.pdbx_strand_id
1 'polypeptide(L)'
;MDLMAISENTVKIILILGLPSLIVSMIIGLIISIFQAVTQVSDASLSFVPKMIFVSAFILISLPWIGDHIETYTKDLWDLILIFGS
;
A
#
# COMPACT_ATOMS: atom_id res chain seq x y z
N MET A 1 2.04 -28.50 -8.92
CA MET A 1 3.02 -27.39 -9.07
C MET A 1 2.51 -26.14 -8.33
N ASP A 2 1.93 -26.32 -7.14
CA ASP A 2 0.77 -25.47 -6.77
C ASP A 2 1.11 -24.48 -5.64
N LEU A 3 1.83 -24.90 -4.60
CA LEU A 3 2.16 -24.04 -3.46
C LEU A 3 3.20 -22.96 -3.78
N MET A 4 4.24 -23.29 -4.56
CA MET A 4 5.27 -22.30 -4.93
C MET A 4 4.70 -21.23 -5.86
N ALA A 5 3.83 -21.61 -6.79
CA ALA A 5 3.17 -20.67 -7.69
C ALA A 5 2.21 -19.74 -6.94
N ILE A 6 1.43 -20.27 -6.00
CA ILE A 6 0.59 -19.46 -5.10
C ILE A 6 1.47 -18.49 -4.32
N SER A 7 2.56 -18.96 -3.70
CA SER A 7 3.49 -18.11 -2.94
C SER A 7 4.10 -16.99 -3.79
N GLU A 8 4.50 -17.29 -5.03
CA GLU A 8 5.02 -16.29 -5.95
C GLU A 8 3.95 -15.23 -6.28
N ASN A 9 2.72 -15.67 -6.56
CA ASN A 9 1.63 -14.77 -6.89
C ASN A 9 1.23 -13.89 -5.69
N THR A 10 1.21 -14.46 -4.49
CA THR A 10 1.00 -13.72 -3.24
C THR A 10 2.03 -12.62 -3.07
N VAL A 11 3.33 -12.94 -3.23
CA VAL A 11 4.41 -11.96 -3.11
C VAL A 11 4.27 -10.86 -4.17
N LYS A 12 3.94 -11.22 -5.42
CA LYS A 12 3.69 -10.26 -6.49
C LYS A 12 2.56 -9.29 -6.15
N ILE A 13 1.44 -9.79 -5.63
CA ILE A 13 0.30 -8.95 -5.25
C ILE A 13 0.66 -8.03 -4.08
N ILE A 14 1.32 -8.55 -3.03
CA ILE A 14 1.78 -7.71 -1.91
C ILE A 14 2.72 -6.60 -2.42
N LEU A 15 3.63 -6.93 -3.35
CA LEU A 15 4.58 -5.98 -3.90
C LEU A 15 3.87 -4.93 -4.75
N ILE A 16 2.97 -5.33 -5.65
CA ILE A 16 2.17 -4.41 -6.47
C ILE A 16 1.36 -3.50 -5.56
N LEU A 17 0.65 -4.04 -4.57
CA LEU A 17 -0.16 -3.29 -3.60
C LEU A 17 0.68 -2.31 -2.76
N GLY A 18 1.87 -2.72 -2.33
CA GLY A 18 2.76 -1.94 -1.49
C GLY A 18 3.51 -0.82 -2.24
N LEU A 19 3.89 -1.05 -3.50
CA LEU A 19 4.69 -0.12 -4.32
C LEU A 19 4.11 1.31 -4.40
N PRO A 20 2.85 1.54 -4.80
CA PRO A 20 2.30 2.89 -4.88
C PRO A 20 2.22 3.56 -3.51
N SER A 21 1.93 2.81 -2.45
CA SER A 21 1.94 3.34 -1.08
C SER A 21 3.32 3.79 -0.61
N LEU A 22 4.35 3.01 -0.95
CA LEU A 22 5.75 3.32 -0.67
C LEU A 22 6.17 4.59 -1.39
N ILE A 23 5.95 4.67 -2.71
CA ILE A 23 6.32 5.83 -3.52
C ILE A 23 5.64 7.10 -2.99
N VAL A 24 4.35 7.05 -2.70
CA VAL A 24 3.61 8.22 -2.21
C VAL A 24 4.07 8.63 -0.81
N SER A 25 4.27 7.67 0.09
CA SER A 25 4.80 7.97 1.44
C SER A 25 6.21 8.57 1.40
N MET A 26 7.06 8.11 0.46
CA MET A 26 8.40 8.66 0.26
C MET A 26 8.34 10.10 -0.24
N ILE A 27 7.55 10.38 -1.28
CA ILE A 27 7.43 11.72 -1.85
C ILE A 27 6.91 12.70 -0.79
N ILE A 28 5.82 12.35 -0.10
CA ILE A 28 5.21 13.19 0.92
C ILE A 28 6.16 13.39 2.10
N GLY A 29 6.82 12.31 2.56
CA GLY A 29 7.79 12.37 3.65
C GLY A 29 8.97 13.29 3.32
N LEU A 30 9.44 13.25 2.07
CA LEU A 30 10.55 14.07 1.59
C LEU A 30 10.15 15.54 1.44
N ILE A 31 8.95 15.84 0.94
CA ILE A 31 8.44 17.22 0.90
C ILE A 31 8.37 17.80 2.31
N ILE A 32 7.78 17.06 3.26
CA ILE A 32 7.62 17.51 4.64
C ILE A 32 8.98 17.72 5.32
N SER A 33 9.97 16.85 5.06
CA SER A 33 11.31 16.98 5.65
C SER A 33 12.08 18.20 5.12
N ILE A 34 11.93 18.51 3.82
CA ILE A 34 12.52 19.72 3.23
C ILE A 34 11.88 20.97 3.83
N PHE A 35 10.55 21.01 3.98
CA PHE A 35 9.88 22.17 4.56
C PHE A 35 10.30 22.43 6.02
N GLN A 36 10.44 21.36 6.81
CA GLN A 36 11.00 21.47 8.16
C GLN A 36 12.44 21.99 8.15
N ALA A 37 13.28 21.48 7.26
CA ALA A 37 14.68 21.88 7.17
C ALA A 37 14.85 23.35 6.74
N VAL A 38 14.08 23.82 5.75
CA VAL A 38 14.17 25.19 5.20
C VAL A 38 13.68 26.24 6.20
N THR A 39 12.63 25.94 6.98
CA THR A 39 12.09 26.89 7.96
C THR A 39 12.81 26.86 9.31
N GLN A 40 13.77 25.95 9.51
CA GLN A 40 14.47 25.72 10.78
C GLN A 40 13.52 25.38 11.96
N VAL A 41 12.28 24.95 11.68
CA VAL A 41 11.31 24.55 12.71
C VAL A 41 11.40 23.05 12.92
N SER A 42 12.02 22.64 14.03
CA SER A 42 12.12 21.24 14.47
C SER A 42 11.03 20.88 15.52
N ASP A 43 9.85 21.50 15.45
CA ASP A 43 8.74 21.15 16.34
C ASP A 43 7.97 19.94 15.77
N ALA A 44 8.09 18.81 16.48
CA ALA A 44 7.46 17.55 16.08
C ALA A 44 5.94 17.67 15.90
N SER A 45 5.29 18.55 16.66
CA SER A 45 3.83 18.75 16.63
C SER A 45 3.36 19.37 15.31
N LEU A 46 4.14 20.29 14.74
CA LEU A 46 3.83 20.98 13.49
C LEU A 46 3.96 20.05 12.28
N SER A 47 4.87 19.07 12.36
CA SER A 47 5.05 18.04 11.32
C SER A 47 3.95 16.99 11.31
N PHE A 48 3.32 16.77 12.46
CA PHE A 48 2.40 15.65 12.66
C PHE A 48 1.06 15.88 11.96
N VAL A 49 0.54 17.11 12.03
CA VAL A 49 -0.78 17.45 11.47
C VAL A 49 -0.83 17.33 9.94
N PRO A 50 0.07 17.95 9.16
CA PRO A 50 0.05 17.80 7.71
C PRO A 50 0.23 16.33 7.30
N LYS A 51 1.16 15.62 7.96
CA LYS A 51 1.45 14.21 7.67
C LYS A 51 0.23 13.31 7.86
N MET A 52 -0.54 13.52 8.94
CA MET A 52 -1.76 12.75 9.21
C MET A 52 -2.84 12.98 8.14
N ILE A 53 -3.03 14.22 7.70
CA ILE A 53 -4.00 14.54 6.63
C ILE A 53 -3.62 13.84 5.33
N PHE A 54 -2.34 13.92 4.95
CA PHE A 54 -1.85 13.29 3.73
C PHE A 54 -1.94 11.76 3.75
N VAL A 55 -1.58 11.12 4.87
CA VAL A 55 -1.69 9.65 5.01
C VAL A 55 -3.15 9.22 4.99
N SER A 56 -4.04 9.95 5.67
CA SER A 56 -5.48 9.63 5.69
C SER A 56 -6.11 9.76 4.30
N ALA A 57 -5.80 10.86 3.59
CA ALA A 57 -6.26 11.04 2.21
C ALA A 57 -5.72 9.94 1.29
N PHE A 58 -4.45 9.56 1.45
CA PHE A 58 -3.85 8.49 0.65
C PHE A 58 -4.55 7.14 0.87
N ILE A 59 -4.86 6.78 2.12
CA ILE A 59 -5.60 5.55 2.45
C ILE A 59 -6.99 5.54 1.79
N LEU A 60 -7.72 6.66 1.83
CA LEU A 60 -9.05 6.75 1.21
C LEU A 60 -8.99 6.58 -0.31
N ILE A 61 -7.95 7.11 -0.96
CA ILE A 61 -7.75 6.99 -2.41
C ILE A 61 -7.30 5.57 -2.79
N SER A 62 -6.48 4.92 -1.96
CA SER A 62 -5.96 3.57 -2.24
C SER A 62 -6.96 2.46 -1.95
N LEU A 63 -7.99 2.73 -1.13
CA LEU A 63 -9.04 1.78 -0.74
C LEU A 63 -9.70 1.01 -1.90
N PRO A 64 -10.27 1.66 -2.94
CA PRO A 64 -10.93 0.95 -4.03
C PRO A 64 -9.97 0.03 -4.80
N TRP A 65 -8.77 0.53 -5.08
CA TRP A 65 -7.76 -0.21 -5.83
C TRP A 65 -7.23 -1.45 -5.08
N ILE A 66 -7.01 -1.33 -3.76
CA ILE A 66 -6.66 -2.47 -2.91
C ILE A 66 -7.81 -3.48 -2.88
N GLY A 67 -9.06 -3.00 -2.81
CA GLY A 67 -10.26 -3.83 -2.85
C GLY A 67 -10.32 -4.70 -4.10
N ASP A 68 -10.15 -4.11 -5.28
CA ASP A 68 -10.19 -4.82 -6.57
C ASP A 68 -9.15 -5.94 -6.66
N HIS A 69 -7.94 -5.69 -6.15
CA HIS A 69 -6.85 -6.68 -6.18
C HIS A 69 -7.09 -7.83 -5.20
N ILE A 70 -7.59 -7.55 -4.00
CA ILE A 70 -7.92 -8.58 -3.02
C ILE A 70 -9.09 -9.44 -3.51
N GLU A 71 -10.11 -8.82 -4.11
CA GLU A 71 -11.26 -9.55 -4.66
C GLU A 71 -10.81 -10.49 -5.78
N THR A 72 -10.01 -9.99 -6.72
CA THR A 72 -9.46 -10.80 -7.82
C THR A 72 -8.65 -11.98 -7.30
N TYR A 73 -7.73 -11.73 -6.37
CA TYR A 73 -6.92 -12.79 -5.77
C TYR A 73 -7.75 -13.82 -5.01
N THR A 74 -8.81 -13.38 -4.33
CA THR A 74 -9.72 -14.28 -3.61
C THR A 74 -10.47 -15.20 -4.56
N LYS A 75 -10.91 -14.69 -5.72
CA LYS A 75 -11.54 -15.50 -6.78
C LYS A 75 -10.56 -16.52 -7.35
N ASP A 76 -9.33 -16.11 -7.66
CA ASP A 76 -8.28 -17.01 -8.16
C ASP A 76 -8.01 -18.16 -7.19
N LEU A 77 -7.95 -17.86 -5.88
CA LEU A 77 -7.80 -18.89 -4.85
C LEU A 77 -9.03 -19.81 -4.75
N TRP A 78 -10.23 -19.25 -4.84
CA TRP A 78 -11.47 -20.02 -4.75
C TRP A 78 -11.59 -21.02 -5.91
N ASP A 79 -11.30 -20.61 -7.14
CA ASP A 79 -11.30 -21.47 -8.31
C ASP A 79 -10.28 -22.62 -8.17
N LEU A 80 -9.11 -22.32 -7.60
CA LEU A 80 -8.06 -23.31 -7.35
C LEU A 80 -8.51 -24.36 -6.31
N ILE A 81 -9.24 -23.95 -5.27
CA ILE A 81 -9.81 -24.88 -4.28
C ILE A 81 -10.89 -25.76 -4.90
N LEU A 82 -11.77 -25.20 -5.73
CA LEU A 82 -12.86 -25.96 -6.38
C LEU A 82 -12.32 -27.05 -7.32
N ILE A 83 -11.24 -26.78 -8.05
CA ILE A 83 -10.58 -27.75 -8.94
C ILE A 83 -9.94 -28.90 -8.16
N PHE A 84 -9.36 -28.65 -6.98
CA PHE A 84 -8.78 -29.69 -6.13
C PHE A 84 -9.82 -30.50 -5.35
N GLY A 85 -11.04 -29.97 -5.20
CA GLY A 85 -12.15 -30.63 -4.51
C GLY A 85 -12.93 -31.64 -5.35
N SER A 86 -12.65 -31.74 -6.65
CA SER A 86 -13.19 -32.73 -7.59
C SER A 86 -12.13 -33.76 -7.98
#